data_AF-A0A2S2PVH3-F1
#
_entry.id   AF-A0A2S2PVH3-F1
#
_cell.length_a   1.000
_cell.length_b   1.000
_cell.length_c   1.000
_cell.angle_alpha   90.00
_cell.angle_beta   90.00
_cell.angle_gamma   90.00
#
_symmetry.space_group_name_H-M   'P 1'
#
loop_
_entity.id
_entity.type
_entity.pdbx_description
1 polymer ?
#
loop_
_entity_poly.entity_id
_entity_poly.type
_entity_poly.pdbx_seq_one_letter_code
_entity_poly.pdbx_strand_id
1 'polypeptide(L)'
;MFCLMFTNIKNSNEDPNVKTLKRFCATQWVQRYDALTDFIELFAFVIESLENISNWNDSTATEANILLKAIDSEFLISLQIIQLVFSFGLPLCKLLQKEKN
;
A
#
# COMPACT_ATOMS: atom_id res chain seq x y z
N MET A 1 -6.17 16.51 -7.84
CA MET A 1 -6.42 16.81 -6.41
C MET A 1 -5.20 17.42 -5.73
N PHE A 2 -4.01 16.79 -5.78
CA PHE A 2 -2.79 17.38 -5.22
C PHE A 2 -2.43 18.75 -5.82
N CYS A 3 -2.52 18.97 -7.14
CA CYS A 3 -2.24 20.29 -7.73
C CYS A 3 -3.20 21.40 -7.25
N LEU A 4 -4.49 21.10 -7.13
CA LEU A 4 -5.48 22.06 -6.63
C LEU A 4 -5.22 22.39 -5.15
N MET A 5 -4.83 21.39 -4.36
CA MET A 5 -4.41 21.55 -2.98
C MET A 5 -3.13 22.41 -2.88
N PHE A 6 -2.13 22.21 -3.75
CA PHE A 6 -0.94 23.05 -3.80
C PHE A 6 -1.23 24.50 -4.20
N THR A 7 -2.16 24.72 -5.14
CA THR A 7 -2.61 26.06 -5.52
C THR A 7 -3.34 26.76 -4.38
N ASN A 8 -4.18 26.04 -3.64
CA ASN A 8 -4.89 26.58 -2.48
C ASN A 8 -3.96 26.91 -1.31
N ILE A 9 -2.93 26.08 -1.06
CA ILE A 9 -1.90 26.37 -0.04
C ILE A 9 -1.10 27.63 -0.40
N LYS A 10 -0.77 27.84 -1.68
CA LYS A 10 -0.08 29.06 -2.13
C LYS A 10 -0.94 30.32 -2.01
N ASN A 11 -2.27 30.16 -2.07
CA ASN A 11 -3.23 31.26 -2.02
C ASN A 11 -3.83 31.48 -0.61
N SER A 12 -3.55 30.61 0.36
CA SER A 12 -3.99 30.80 1.75
C SER A 12 -3.03 31.72 2.50
N ASN A 13 -3.57 32.70 3.25
CA ASN A 13 -2.80 33.58 4.13
C ASN A 13 -2.33 32.91 5.43
N GLU A 14 -2.60 31.61 5.60
CA GLU A 14 -2.09 30.82 6.71
C GLU A 14 -0.64 30.42 6.41
N ASP A 15 0.24 30.54 7.41
CA ASP A 15 1.66 30.17 7.31
C ASP A 15 1.84 28.80 8.01
N PRO A 16 1.45 27.67 7.36
CA PRO A 16 1.60 26.36 7.98
C PRO A 16 3.09 26.10 8.28
N ASN A 17 3.38 25.57 9.47
CA ASN A 17 4.75 25.18 9.85
C ASN A 17 5.41 24.22 8.85
N VAL A 18 4.60 23.53 8.02
CA VAL A 18 5.06 22.69 6.91
C VAL A 18 4.98 23.48 5.60
N LYS A 19 6.08 24.16 5.24
CA LYS A 19 6.21 24.97 4.02
C LYS A 19 6.51 24.15 2.76
N THR A 20 6.66 22.84 2.89
CA THR A 20 6.98 21.94 1.77
C THR A 20 6.31 20.60 1.99
N LEU A 21 5.42 20.21 1.09
CA LEU A 21 4.90 18.85 1.06
C LEU A 21 6.04 17.95 0.58
N LYS A 22 6.49 17.00 1.42
CA LYS A 22 7.43 15.97 0.96
C LYS A 22 6.86 15.39 -0.32
N ARG A 23 7.63 15.49 -1.41
CA ARG A 23 7.26 14.89 -2.69
C ARG A 23 7.18 13.39 -2.44
N PHE A 24 5.98 12.88 -2.16
CA PHE A 24 5.71 11.45 -2.22
C PHE A 24 6.05 11.06 -3.64
N CYS A 25 7.21 10.42 -3.81
CA CYS A 25 7.72 10.17 -5.14
C CYS A 25 6.68 9.30 -5.86
N ALA A 26 6.17 9.76 -7.00
CA ALA A 26 5.13 9.04 -7.72
C ALA A 26 5.55 7.60 -8.07
N THR A 27 6.86 7.34 -8.19
CA THR A 27 7.43 5.99 -8.36
C THR A 27 7.16 5.10 -7.15
N GLN A 28 7.19 5.65 -5.94
CA GLN A 28 6.97 4.92 -4.70
C GLN A 28 5.50 4.54 -4.49
N TRP A 29 4.56 5.24 -5.14
CA TRP A 29 3.13 4.87 -5.10
C TRP A 29 2.83 3.75 -6.10
N VAL A 30 3.38 3.83 -7.31
CA VAL A 30 3.28 2.77 -8.33
C VAL A 30 4.00 1.50 -7.87
N GLN A 31 5.22 1.61 -7.34
CA GLN A 31 5.93 0.45 -6.78
C GLN A 31 5.19 -0.21 -5.62
N ARG A 32 4.51 0.57 -4.76
CA ARG A 32 3.67 0.01 -3.69
C ARG A 32 2.44 -0.70 -4.24
N TYR A 33 1.82 -0.15 -5.28
CA TYR A 33 0.71 -0.79 -6.00
C TYR A 33 1.14 -2.14 -6.59
N ASP A 34 2.28 -2.16 -7.28
CA ASP A 34 2.81 -3.36 -7.93
C ASP A 34 3.12 -4.43 -6.87
N ALA A 35 3.84 -4.07 -5.81
CA ALA A 35 4.15 -4.99 -4.71
C ALA A 35 2.90 -5.53 -3.98
N LEU A 36 1.86 -4.72 -3.82
CA LEU A 36 0.58 -5.17 -3.27
C LEU A 36 -0.13 -6.16 -4.19
N THR A 37 -0.08 -5.91 -5.50
CA THR A 37 -0.67 -6.79 -6.50
C THR A 37 0.05 -8.13 -6.53
N ASP A 38 1.38 -8.11 -6.56
CA ASP A 38 2.22 -9.31 -6.47
C ASP A 38 1.93 -10.09 -5.18
N PHE A 39 1.81 -9.40 -4.04
CA PHE A 39 1.49 -10.05 -2.76
C PHE A 39 0.11 -10.73 -2.79
N ILE A 40 -0.91 -10.09 -3.38
CA ILE A 40 -2.26 -10.68 -3.49
C ILE A 40 -2.24 -11.92 -4.39
N GLU A 41 -1.54 -11.87 -5.52
CA GLU A 41 -1.37 -13.04 -6.41
C GLU A 41 -0.65 -14.19 -5.71
N LEU A 42 0.35 -13.87 -4.88
CA LEU A 42 1.13 -14.85 -4.14
C LEU A 42 0.49 -15.27 -2.81
N PHE A 43 -0.61 -14.63 -2.40
CA PHE A 43 -1.16 -14.76 -1.05
C PHE A 43 -1.52 -16.20 -0.70
N ALA A 44 -2.12 -16.95 -1.65
CA ALA A 44 -2.45 -18.35 -1.45
C ALA A 44 -1.21 -19.20 -1.12
N PHE A 45 -0.09 -18.98 -1.82
CA PHE A 45 1.17 -19.67 -1.57
C PHE A 45 1.80 -19.27 -0.24
N VAL A 46 1.63 -18.01 0.19
CA VAL A 46 2.06 -17.55 1.51
C VAL A 46 1.29 -18.30 2.61
N ILE A 47 -0.02 -18.44 2.48
CA ILE A 47 -0.84 -19.22 3.43
C ILE A 47 -0.40 -20.68 3.46
N GLU A 48 -0.29 -21.34 2.31
CA GLU A 48 0.13 -22.74 2.22
C GLU A 48 1.52 -22.96 2.85
N SER A 49 2.44 -22.02 2.60
CA SER A 49 3.78 -22.08 3.17
C SER A 49 3.75 -21.92 4.70
N LEU A 50 2.97 -20.97 5.22
CA LEU A 50 2.82 -20.77 6.66
C LEU A 50 2.14 -21.97 7.33
N GLU A 51 1.15 -22.58 6.69
CA GLU A 51 0.50 -23.81 7.16
C GLU A 51 1.47 -25.00 7.17
N ASN A 52 2.37 -25.10 6.21
CA ASN A 52 3.40 -26.14 6.23
C ASN A 52 4.42 -25.90 7.37
N ILE A 53 4.92 -24.67 7.50
CA ILE A 53 5.88 -24.29 8.54
C ILE A 53 5.27 -24.44 9.94
N SER A 54 3.97 -24.19 10.10
CA SER A 54 3.28 -24.34 11.39
C SER A 54 3.28 -25.77 11.94
N ASN A 55 3.56 -26.77 11.10
CA ASN A 55 3.69 -28.18 11.48
C ASN A 55 5.13 -28.60 11.84
N TRP A 56 6.10 -27.68 11.77
CA TRP A 56 7.49 -27.97 12.14
C TRP A 56 7.65 -28.11 13.66
N ASN A 57 8.76 -28.71 14.09
CA ASN A 57 9.02 -29.00 15.51
C ASN A 57 9.89 -27.93 16.22
N ASP A 58 10.06 -26.77 15.60
CA ASP A 58 10.94 -25.70 16.08
C ASP A 58 10.15 -24.44 16.49
N SER A 59 10.88 -23.41 16.93
CA SER A 59 10.28 -22.12 17.29
C SER A 59 9.65 -21.40 16.10
N THR A 60 10.07 -21.69 14.87
CA THR A 60 9.56 -21.07 13.64
C THR A 60 8.12 -21.49 13.37
N ALA A 61 7.72 -22.71 13.75
CA ALA A 61 6.32 -23.13 13.74
C ALA A 61 5.42 -22.23 14.60
N THR A 62 5.92 -21.74 15.73
CA THR A 62 5.17 -20.83 16.61
C THR A 62 4.97 -19.48 15.93
N GLU A 63 6.01 -18.94 15.30
CA GLU A 63 5.92 -17.67 14.54
C GLU A 63 4.95 -17.79 13.37
N ALA A 64 4.99 -18.89 12.61
CA ALA A 64 4.06 -19.14 11.51
C ALA A 64 2.60 -19.21 12.00
N ASN A 65 2.35 -19.87 13.13
CA ASN A 65 1.02 -19.90 13.76
C ASN A 65 0.54 -18.52 14.21
N ILE A 66 1.42 -17.66 14.72
CA ILE A 66 1.07 -16.28 15.07
C ILE A 66 0.68 -15.50 13.81
N LEU A 67 1.43 -15.63 12.73
CA LEU A 67 1.14 -14.97 11.46
C LEU A 67 -0.18 -15.45 10.86
N LEU A 68 -0.46 -16.76 10.85
CA LEU A 68 -1.75 -17.30 10.39
C LEU A 68 -2.92 -16.74 11.19
N LYS A 69 -2.77 -16.58 12.51
CA LYS A 69 -3.81 -15.97 13.36
C LYS A 69 -3.98 -14.47 13.13
N ALA A 70 -2.92 -13.77 12.74
CA ALA A 70 -2.98 -12.35 12.40
C ALA A 70 -3.68 -12.09 11.06
N ILE A 71 -3.80 -13.12 10.21
CA ILE A 71 -4.56 -13.07 8.96
C ILE A 71 -6.04 -13.33 9.28
N ASP A 72 -6.67 -12.34 9.91
CA ASP A 72 -8.08 -12.37 10.25
C ASP A 72 -8.92 -11.60 9.21
N SER A 73 -10.23 -11.52 9.45
CA SER A 73 -11.14 -10.78 8.57
C SER A 73 -10.79 -9.29 8.48
N GLU A 74 -10.26 -8.68 9.53
CA GLU A 74 -9.91 -7.27 9.54
C GLU A 74 -8.70 -7.00 8.64
N PHE A 75 -7.69 -7.87 8.70
CA PHE A 75 -6.55 -7.85 7.79
C PHE A 75 -6.99 -8.02 6.33
N LEU A 76 -7.83 -9.01 6.03
CA LEU A 76 -8.30 -9.29 4.67
C LEU A 76 -9.12 -8.14 4.09
N ILE A 77 -10.04 -7.58 4.88
CA ILE A 77 -10.82 -6.40 4.47
C ILE A 77 -9.90 -5.21 4.23
N SER A 78 -8.94 -4.97 5.12
CA SER A 78 -7.97 -3.88 4.97
C SER A 78 -7.15 -4.03 3.69
N LEU A 79 -6.69 -5.24 3.37
CA LEU A 79 -5.97 -5.53 2.13
C LEU A 79 -6.79 -5.18 0.88
N GLN A 80 -8.09 -5.53 0.86
CA GLN A 80 -8.97 -5.20 -0.27
C GLN A 80 -9.32 -3.73 -0.38
N ILE A 81 -9.52 -3.04 0.74
CA ILE A 81 -9.71 -1.58 0.74
C ILE A 81 -8.46 -0.91 0.17
N ILE A 82 -7.28 -1.34 0.61
CA ILE A 82 -6.00 -0.82 0.12
C ILE A 82 -5.91 -1.04 -1.39
N GLN A 83 -6.13 -2.26 -1.89
CA GLN A 83 -6.11 -2.58 -3.32
C GLN A 83 -7.08 -1.68 -4.12
N LEU A 84 -8.29 -1.47 -3.61
CA LEU A 84 -9.31 -0.63 -4.23
C LEU A 84 -8.86 0.83 -4.30
N VAL A 85 -8.38 1.41 -3.19
CA VAL A 85 -7.85 2.80 -3.15
C VAL A 85 -6.72 2.96 -4.16
N PHE A 86 -5.83 1.97 -4.21
CA PHE A 86 -4.71 1.91 -5.13
C PHE A 86 -5.15 1.83 -6.60
N SER A 87 -6.22 1.09 -6.92
CA SER A 87 -6.79 1.01 -8.28
C SER A 87 -7.36 2.34 -8.79
N PHE A 88 -7.88 3.20 -7.91
CA PHE A 88 -8.32 4.55 -8.28
C PHE A 88 -7.13 5.51 -8.40
N GLY A 89 -6.11 5.33 -7.56
CA GLY A 89 -4.88 6.13 -7.59
C GLY A 89 -4.05 5.91 -8.85
N LEU A 90 -3.96 4.67 -9.36
CA LEU A 90 -3.07 4.31 -10.47
C LEU A 90 -3.39 5.02 -11.80
N PRO A 91 -4.65 5.07 -12.30
CA PRO A 91 -5.01 5.83 -13.50
C PRO A 91 -4.65 7.31 -13.36
N LEU A 92 -4.91 7.87 -12.18
CA LEU A 92 -4.59 9.26 -11.88
C LEU A 92 -3.08 9.51 -11.89
N CYS A 93 -2.29 8.61 -11.29
CA CYS A 93 -0.83 8.66 -11.35
C CYS A 93 -0.31 8.59 -12.79
N LYS A 94 -0.85 7.68 -13.61
CA LYS A 94 -0.46 7.54 -15.03
C LYS A 94 -0.84 8.76 -15.87
N LEU A 95 -2.00 9.37 -15.63
CA LEU A 95 -2.44 10.60 -16.30
C LEU A 95 -1.56 11.80 -15.94
N LEU A 96 -1.26 11.98 -14.64
CA LEU A 96 -0.38 13.06 -14.17
C LEU A 96 1.07 12.90 -14.64
N GLN A 97 1.51 11.67 -14.90
CA GLN A 97 2.83 11.39 -15.48
C GLN A 97 2.89 11.61 -17.00
N LYS A 98 1.74 11.56 -17.70
CA LYS A 98 1.65 11.82 -19.15
C LYS A 98 1.75 13.31 -19.50
N GLU A 99 1.43 14.25 -18.61
CA GLU A 99 1.54 15.71 -18.83
C GLU A 99 2.99 16.24 -18.92
N LYS A 100 3.99 15.37 -19.07
CA LYS A 100 5.41 15.75 -19.19
C LYS A 100 6.10 15.29 -20.49
N ASN A 101 5.33 15.04 -21.56
CA ASN A 101 5.87 14.88 -22.91
C ASN A 101 5.37 15.98 -23.83
#